data_AF-E2AYJ5-F1
#
_entry.id   AF-E2AYJ5-F1
#
_cell.length_a   1.000
_cell.length_b   1.000
_cell.length_c   1.000
_cell.angle_alpha   90.00
_cell.angle_beta   90.00
_cell.angle_gamma   90.00
#
_symmetry.space_group_name_H-M   'P 1'
#
loop_
_entity.id
_entity.type
_entity.pdbx_description
1 polymer ?
#
loop_
_entity_poly.entity_id
_entity_poly.type
_entity_poly.pdbx_seq_one_letter_code
_entity_poly.pdbx_strand_id
1 'polypeptide(L)'
;LVCLGQMKKLLMLWLRGSGCLECRFSGKKIKNLNSDMSALKKYVCSEFVRVPTTVEELDRWKATEYRIFLLYLSPVLLYKYLSNDYFKHFLAFHCAIRILCHPTDYLQNNQFAKNLLLYFFQYYEVLYGTENVIYTVHSLIHLSD
;
A
#
# COMPACT_ATOMS: atom_id res chain seq x y z
N LEU A 1 6.49 3.78 10.47
CA LEU A 1 7.10 3.94 9.13
C LEU A 1 6.26 3.33 8.01
N VAL A 2 6.12 1.99 7.93
CA VAL A 2 5.46 1.31 6.79
C VAL A 2 3.92 1.42 6.82
N CYS A 3 3.27 0.83 7.83
CA CYS A 3 1.80 0.68 7.87
C CYS A 3 1.08 2.02 8.12
N LEU A 4 1.22 2.59 9.32
CA LEU A 4 0.60 3.88 9.67
C LEU A 4 1.26 5.08 8.97
N GLY A 5 2.39 4.89 8.29
CA GLY A 5 3.07 5.92 7.51
C GLY A 5 2.75 5.79 6.03
N GLN A 6 3.56 5.02 5.30
CA GLN A 6 3.47 4.96 3.84
C GLN A 6 2.16 4.35 3.32
N MET A 7 1.71 3.23 3.86
CA MET A 7 0.48 2.57 3.40
C MET A 7 -0.75 3.46 3.65
N LYS A 8 -0.87 4.04 4.85
CA LYS A 8 -1.93 5.01 5.17
C LYS A 8 -1.93 6.18 4.19
N LYS A 9 -0.75 6.73 3.89
CA LYS A 9 -0.60 7.87 2.99
C LYS A 9 -1.02 7.55 1.56
N LEU A 10 -0.60 6.41 1.00
CA LEU A 10 -1.01 5.99 -0.34
C LEU A 10 -2.55 5.89 -0.43
N LEU A 11 -3.18 5.27 0.56
CA LEU A 11 -4.65 5.19 0.61
C LEU A 11 -5.30 6.57 0.71
N MET A 12 -4.75 7.48 1.52
CA MET A 12 -5.25 8.86 1.61
C MET A 12 -5.14 9.58 0.27
N LEU A 13 -4.04 9.40 -0.47
CA LEU A 13 -3.87 9.99 -1.80
C LEU A 13 -4.92 9.46 -2.78
N TRP A 14 -5.10 8.14 -2.85
CA TRP A 14 -6.07 7.53 -3.78
C TRP A 14 -7.53 7.85 -3.41
N LEU A 15 -7.86 8.00 -2.13
CA LEU A 15 -9.25 8.16 -1.70
C LEU A 15 -9.66 9.63 -1.51
N ARG A 16 -8.75 10.46 -1.01
CA ARG A 16 -9.04 11.82 -0.52
C ARG A 16 -8.08 12.88 -1.06
N GLY A 17 -7.03 12.50 -1.79
CA GLY A 17 -5.98 13.40 -2.23
C GLY A 17 -6.49 14.54 -3.11
N SER A 18 -6.13 15.78 -2.75
CA SER A 18 -6.43 16.98 -3.54
C SER A 18 -5.34 17.32 -4.56
N GLY A 19 -4.11 16.83 -4.38
CA GLY A 19 -2.94 17.15 -5.23
C GLY A 19 -2.67 16.18 -6.40
N CYS A 20 -3.17 14.95 -6.35
CA CYS A 20 -3.00 13.94 -7.40
C CYS A 20 -4.37 13.48 -7.92
N LEU A 21 -4.98 14.29 -8.80
CA LEU A 21 -6.31 13.99 -9.35
C LEU A 21 -6.32 12.73 -10.22
N GLU A 22 -5.21 12.43 -10.90
CA GLU A 22 -5.10 11.27 -11.78
C GLU A 22 -5.16 9.93 -11.04
N CYS A 23 -4.61 9.87 -9.82
CA CYS A 23 -4.64 8.68 -8.99
C CYS A 23 -5.89 8.58 -8.11
N ARG A 24 -6.74 9.60 -8.10
CA ARG A 24 -7.90 9.69 -7.21
C ARG A 24 -9.04 8.79 -7.68
N PHE A 25 -9.60 8.04 -6.74
CA PHE A 25 -10.77 7.21 -6.97
C PHE A 25 -12.04 8.06 -6.98
N SER A 26 -12.88 7.81 -7.98
CA SER A 26 -14.24 8.35 -8.00
C SER A 26 -15.08 7.72 -6.88
N GLY A 27 -16.15 8.39 -6.46
CA GLY A 27 -17.07 7.84 -5.45
C GLY A 27 -17.63 6.47 -5.82
N LYS A 28 -17.83 6.20 -7.13
CA LYS A 28 -18.23 4.88 -7.62
C LYS A 28 -17.13 3.83 -7.42
N LYS A 29 -15.86 4.15 -7.72
CA LYS A 29 -14.73 3.27 -7.45
C LYS A 29 -14.60 2.95 -5.96
N ILE A 30 -14.79 3.95 -5.08
CA ILE A 30 -14.74 3.75 -3.63
C ILE A 30 -15.84 2.79 -3.16
N LYS A 31 -17.10 3.01 -3.57
CA LYS A 31 -18.21 2.11 -3.25
C LYS A 31 -17.94 0.67 -3.68
N ASN A 32 -17.43 0.49 -4.90
CA ASN A 32 -17.09 -0.84 -5.42
C ASN A 32 -15.93 -1.48 -4.62
N LEU A 33 -14.89 -0.71 -4.29
CA LEU A 33 -13.77 -1.18 -3.49
C LEU A 33 -14.23 -1.70 -2.12
N ASN A 34 -15.14 -1.00 -1.44
CA ASN A 34 -15.68 -1.48 -0.15
C ASN A 34 -16.51 -2.74 -0.28
N SER A 35 -17.29 -2.86 -1.36
CA SER A 35 -18.06 -4.08 -1.64
C SER A 35 -17.11 -5.27 -1.85
N ASP A 36 -16.06 -5.08 -2.65
CA ASP A 36 -15.02 -6.10 -2.88
C ASP A 36 -14.26 -6.44 -1.58
N MET A 37 -13.91 -5.45 -0.75
CA MET A 37 -13.26 -5.68 0.55
C MET A 37 -14.15 -6.49 1.50
N SER A 38 -15.43 -6.13 1.58
CA SER A 38 -16.41 -6.86 2.40
C SER A 38 -16.61 -8.29 1.89
N ALA A 39 -16.63 -8.48 0.58
CA ALA A 39 -16.71 -9.81 -0.03
C ALA A 39 -15.45 -10.65 0.20
N LEU A 40 -14.27 -10.03 0.24
CA LEU A 40 -13.00 -10.71 0.51
C LEU A 40 -12.84 -11.12 1.98
N LYS A 41 -13.46 -10.41 2.92
CA LYS A 41 -13.36 -10.68 4.37
C LYS A 41 -13.57 -12.15 4.72
N LYS A 42 -14.54 -12.81 4.08
CA LYS A 42 -14.88 -14.22 4.35
C LYS A 42 -13.79 -15.23 3.94
N TYR A 43 -12.82 -14.79 3.14
CA TYR A 43 -11.67 -15.60 2.71
C TYR A 43 -10.40 -15.31 3.53
N VAL A 44 -10.47 -14.40 4.51
CA VAL A 44 -9.34 -14.11 5.39
C VAL A 44 -9.34 -15.09 6.56
N CYS A 45 -8.19 -15.67 6.86
CA CYS A 45 -8.03 -16.65 7.93
C CYS A 45 -8.34 -16.05 9.32
N SER A 46 -8.84 -16.88 10.23
CA SER A 46 -9.30 -16.45 11.57
C SER A 46 -8.17 -15.99 12.50
N GLU A 47 -6.92 -16.35 12.17
CA GLU A 47 -5.70 -15.93 12.85
C GLU A 47 -5.46 -14.42 12.73
N PHE A 48 -6.07 -13.76 11.74
CA PHE A 48 -6.03 -12.32 11.62
C PHE A 48 -7.11 -11.67 12.49
N VAL A 49 -6.69 -11.16 13.65
CA VAL A 49 -7.58 -10.56 14.68
C VAL A 49 -8.46 -9.43 14.16
N ARG A 50 -8.02 -8.67 13.15
CA ARG A 50 -8.77 -7.55 12.55
C ARG A 50 -8.61 -7.54 11.05
N VAL A 51 -9.71 -7.48 10.31
CA VAL A 51 -9.71 -7.37 8.85
C VAL A 51 -10.44 -6.08 8.46
N PRO A 52 -9.80 -5.17 7.73
CA PRO A 52 -10.45 -3.95 7.30
C PRO A 52 -11.58 -4.27 6.31
N THR A 53 -12.76 -3.70 6.55
CA THR A 53 -13.95 -3.95 5.70
C THR A 53 -14.31 -2.79 4.81
N THR A 54 -13.87 -1.58 5.17
CA THR A 54 -14.26 -0.35 4.48
C THR A 54 -13.15 0.68 4.57
N VAL A 55 -12.93 1.44 3.50
CA VAL A 55 -11.90 2.48 3.43
C VAL A 55 -12.39 3.84 3.96
N GLU A 56 -13.68 3.99 4.24
CA GLU A 56 -14.27 5.19 4.86
C GLU A 56 -13.69 5.45 6.25
N GLU A 57 -13.47 4.37 7.01
CA GLU A 57 -12.96 4.42 8.38
C GLU A 57 -11.43 4.37 8.44
N LEU A 58 -10.75 4.79 7.38
CA LEU A 58 -9.28 4.74 7.28
C LEU A 58 -8.58 5.35 8.50
N ASP A 59 -9.13 6.42 9.05
CA ASP A 59 -8.57 7.12 10.21
C ASP A 59 -8.60 6.28 11.50
N ARG A 60 -9.51 5.31 11.58
CA ARG A 60 -9.67 4.38 12.72
C ARG A 60 -8.88 3.10 12.57
N TRP A 61 -8.38 2.79 11.38
CA TRP A 61 -7.61 1.58 11.14
C TRP A 61 -6.35 1.54 12.01
N LYS A 62 -6.10 0.38 12.62
CA LYS A 62 -4.86 0.10 13.34
C LYS A 62 -3.77 -0.38 12.39
N ALA A 63 -2.52 -0.34 12.87
CA ALA A 63 -1.36 -0.83 12.11
C ALA A 63 -1.54 -2.27 11.59
N THR A 64 -2.24 -3.13 12.34
CA THR A 64 -2.54 -4.52 11.94
C THR A 64 -3.44 -4.60 10.70
N GLU A 65 -4.42 -3.71 10.58
CA GLU A 65 -5.33 -3.68 9.42
C GLU A 65 -4.62 -3.17 8.17
N TYR A 66 -3.81 -2.12 8.32
CA TYR A 66 -2.91 -1.66 7.25
C TYR A 66 -1.92 -2.75 6.82
N ARG A 67 -1.37 -3.51 7.77
CA ARG A 67 -0.45 -4.63 7.47
C ARG A 67 -1.14 -5.70 6.64
N ILE A 68 -2.35 -6.11 7.03
CA ILE A 68 -3.12 -7.12 6.30
C ILE A 68 -3.48 -6.62 4.91
N PHE A 69 -3.94 -5.37 4.81
CA PHE A 69 -4.23 -4.74 3.54
C PHE A 69 -3.00 -4.73 2.64
N LEU A 70 -1.86 -4.22 3.12
CA LEU A 70 -0.60 -4.16 2.37
C LEU A 70 -0.13 -5.54 1.93
N LEU A 71 -0.05 -6.52 2.83
CA LEU A 71 0.64 -7.79 2.55
C LEU A 71 -0.21 -8.87 1.89
N TYR A 72 -1.55 -8.73 1.88
CA TYR A 72 -2.45 -9.80 1.44
C TYR A 72 -3.58 -9.30 0.52
N LEU A 73 -4.32 -8.27 0.91
CA LEU A 73 -5.55 -7.89 0.20
C LEU A 73 -5.28 -7.01 -1.03
N SER A 74 -4.37 -6.06 -0.89
CA SER A 74 -4.16 -4.99 -1.86
C SER A 74 -3.65 -5.42 -3.24
N PRO A 75 -2.80 -6.45 -3.43
CA PRO A 75 -2.40 -6.87 -4.78
C PRO A 75 -3.60 -7.35 -5.62
N VAL A 76 -4.56 -8.01 -4.98
CA VAL A 76 -5.77 -8.52 -5.64
C VAL A 76 -6.79 -7.41 -5.83
N LEU A 77 -7.01 -6.58 -4.80
CA LEU A 77 -7.99 -5.50 -4.84
C LEU A 77 -7.57 -4.40 -5.80
N LEU A 78 -6.38 -3.81 -5.61
CA LEU A 78 -5.98 -2.57 -6.26
C LEU A 78 -5.72 -2.72 -7.76
N TYR A 79 -5.47 -3.94 -8.25
CA TYR A 79 -5.35 -4.23 -9.68
C TYR A 79 -6.57 -3.73 -10.48
N LYS A 80 -7.76 -3.80 -9.89
CA LYS A 80 -9.01 -3.34 -10.55
C LYS A 80 -9.20 -1.82 -10.52
N TYR A 81 -8.52 -1.11 -9.61
CA TYR A 81 -8.86 0.29 -9.27
C TYR A 81 -7.78 1.30 -9.65
N LEU A 82 -6.50 0.90 -9.57
CA LEU A 82 -5.34 1.71 -9.98
C LEU A 82 -5.08 1.55 -11.48
N SER A 83 -4.52 2.59 -12.11
CA SER A 83 -3.93 2.42 -13.45
C SER A 83 -2.66 1.57 -13.36
N ASN A 84 -2.19 1.09 -14.51
CA ASN A 84 -1.03 0.20 -14.59
C ASN A 84 0.22 0.78 -13.90
N ASP A 85 0.48 2.09 -14.07
CA ASP A 85 1.69 2.72 -13.54
C ASP A 85 1.64 2.82 -12.01
N TYR A 86 0.52 3.29 -11.45
CA TYR A 86 0.32 3.33 -10.00
C TYR A 86 0.28 1.93 -9.38
N PHE A 87 -0.27 0.95 -10.08
CA PHE A 87 -0.32 -0.43 -9.58
C PHE A 87 1.07 -1.08 -9.58
N LYS A 88 1.86 -0.94 -10.66
CA LYS A 88 3.25 -1.41 -10.70
C LYS A 88 4.11 -0.75 -9.63
N HIS A 89 3.95 0.56 -9.45
CA HIS A 89 4.61 1.31 -8.38
C HIS A 89 4.24 0.77 -7.00
N PHE A 90 2.96 0.55 -6.73
CA PHE A 90 2.49 -0.06 -5.50
C PHE A 90 3.03 -1.49 -5.30
N LEU A 91 3.08 -2.30 -6.37
CA LEU A 91 3.61 -3.66 -6.31
C LEU A 91 5.08 -3.69 -5.90
N ALA A 92 5.90 -2.74 -6.36
CA ALA A 92 7.29 -2.64 -5.91
C ALA A 92 7.38 -2.47 -4.38
N PHE A 93 6.56 -1.59 -3.82
CA PHE A 93 6.47 -1.41 -2.36
C PHE A 93 5.93 -2.66 -1.65
N HIS A 94 4.84 -3.25 -2.15
CA HIS A 94 4.28 -4.48 -1.61
C HIS A 94 5.33 -5.61 -1.55
N CYS A 95 5.99 -5.89 -2.68
CA CYS A 95 6.98 -6.96 -2.80
C CYS A 95 8.17 -6.72 -1.88
N ALA A 96 8.70 -5.49 -1.83
CA ALA A 96 9.80 -5.16 -0.92
C ALA A 96 9.44 -5.44 0.54
N ILE A 97 8.30 -4.95 1.01
CA ILE A 97 7.88 -5.16 2.40
C ILE A 97 7.55 -6.64 2.64
N ARG A 98 7.03 -7.37 1.65
CA ARG A 98 6.76 -8.81 1.77
C ARG A 98 8.04 -9.60 1.99
N ILE A 99 9.09 -9.33 1.21
CA ILE A 99 10.41 -9.96 1.36
C ILE A 99 10.98 -9.67 2.74
N LEU A 100 11.01 -8.38 3.14
CA LEU A 100 11.58 -7.94 4.42
C LEU A 100 10.81 -8.47 5.63
N CYS A 101 9.52 -8.80 5.48
CA CYS A 101 8.72 -9.40 6.55
C CYS A 101 8.82 -10.94 6.61
N HIS A 102 9.35 -11.60 5.59
CA HIS A 102 9.43 -13.05 5.56
C HIS A 102 10.58 -13.53 6.45
N PRO A 103 10.41 -14.60 7.26
CA PRO A 103 11.42 -15.03 8.22
C PRO A 103 12.76 -15.46 7.60
N THR A 104 12.79 -15.82 6.33
CA THR A 104 14.00 -16.31 5.64
C THR A 104 14.27 -15.66 4.29
N ASP A 105 13.26 -15.04 3.66
CA ASP A 105 13.40 -14.56 2.27
C ASP A 105 14.32 -13.34 2.23
N TYR A 106 14.26 -12.50 3.26
CA TYR A 106 15.14 -11.35 3.40
C TYR A 106 16.62 -11.74 3.35
N LEU A 107 17.03 -12.92 3.85
CA LEU A 107 18.43 -13.34 3.84
C LEU A 107 19.03 -13.40 2.43
N GLN A 108 18.23 -13.81 1.43
CA GLN A 108 18.68 -13.97 0.05
C GLN A 108 18.28 -12.78 -0.82
N ASN A 109 17.13 -12.17 -0.53
CA ASN A 109 16.50 -11.17 -1.37
C ASN A 109 16.53 -9.75 -0.77
N ASN A 110 17.30 -9.49 0.30
CA ASN A 110 17.40 -8.15 0.89
C ASN A 110 17.85 -7.09 -0.13
N GLN A 111 18.85 -7.40 -0.95
CA GLN A 111 19.32 -6.48 -1.99
C GLN A 111 18.24 -6.21 -3.05
N PHE A 112 17.43 -7.22 -3.38
CA PHE A 112 16.31 -7.04 -4.29
C PHE A 112 15.22 -6.17 -3.67
N ALA A 113 14.89 -6.37 -2.39
CA ALA A 113 13.99 -5.50 -1.64
C ALA A 113 14.49 -4.05 -1.58
N LYS A 114 15.80 -3.83 -1.38
CA LYS A 114 16.44 -2.51 -1.45
C LYS A 114 16.20 -1.84 -2.81
N ASN A 115 16.44 -2.57 -3.90
CA ASN A 115 16.25 -2.06 -5.25
C ASN A 115 14.79 -1.70 -5.53
N LEU A 116 13.83 -2.50 -5.04
CA LEU A 116 12.40 -2.21 -5.14
C LEU A 116 12.01 -0.95 -4.34
N LEU A 117 12.59 -0.72 -3.16
CA LEU A 117 12.34 0.48 -2.37
C LEU A 117 12.95 1.74 -3.02
N LEU A 118 14.12 1.60 -3.63
CA LEU A 118 14.74 2.67 -4.43
C LEU A 118 13.89 3.02 -5.65
N TYR A 119 13.41 2.02 -6.38
CA TYR A 119 12.46 2.22 -7.49
C TYR A 119 11.20 2.92 -7.00
N PHE A 120 10.60 2.44 -5.90
CA PHE A 120 9.42 3.07 -5.32
C PHE A 120 9.67 4.54 -4.99
N PHE A 121 10.81 4.87 -4.37
CA PHE A 121 11.18 6.24 -4.05
C PHE A 121 11.36 7.11 -5.31
N GLN A 122 12.14 6.66 -6.29
CA GLN A 122 12.47 7.42 -7.49
C GLN A 122 11.22 7.82 -8.30
N TYR A 123 10.24 6.92 -8.40
CA TYR A 123 9.01 7.18 -9.15
C TYR A 123 7.89 7.78 -8.30
N TYR A 124 8.09 7.93 -6.99
CA TYR A 124 7.08 8.48 -6.09
C TYR A 124 6.74 9.93 -6.46
N GLU A 125 7.77 10.76 -6.66
CA GLU A 125 7.62 12.17 -7.00
C GLU A 125 6.92 12.34 -8.36
N VAL A 126 7.31 11.53 -9.35
CA VAL A 126 6.74 11.57 -10.70
C VAL A 126 5.24 11.25 -10.67
N LEU A 127 4.83 10.26 -9.87
CA LEU A 127 3.44 9.78 -9.84
C LEU A 127 2.55 10.59 -8.89
N TYR A 128 3.09 11.06 -7.77
CA TYR A 128 2.28 11.68 -6.72
C TYR A 128 2.55 13.17 -6.53
N GLY A 129 3.51 13.76 -7.24
CA GLY A 129 3.90 15.16 -7.10
C GLY A 129 4.90 15.40 -5.97
N THR A 130 5.77 16.38 -6.17
CA THR A 130 6.80 16.84 -5.22
C THR A 130 6.24 17.20 -3.85
N GLU A 131 5.06 17.82 -3.80
CA GLU A 131 4.39 18.26 -2.59
C GLU A 131 3.95 17.10 -1.70
N ASN A 132 3.81 15.91 -2.29
CA ASN A 132 3.48 14.69 -1.58
C ASN A 132 4.71 13.86 -1.23
N VAL A 133 5.94 14.28 -1.56
CA VAL A 133 7.17 13.63 -1.08
C VAL A 133 7.39 14.04 0.38
N ILE A 134 7.46 13.07 1.29
CA ILE A 134 7.72 13.32 2.72
C ILE A 134 8.97 12.54 3.12
N TYR A 135 9.68 13.00 4.14
CA TYR A 135 10.82 12.33 4.77
C TYR A 135 10.60 10.83 5.03
N THR A 136 9.37 10.40 5.34
CA THR A 136 9.02 8.99 5.54
C THR A 136 9.31 8.12 4.33
N VAL A 137 9.28 8.64 3.10
CA VAL A 137 9.63 7.87 1.90
C VAL A 137 11.13 7.58 1.85
N HIS A 138 11.98 8.55 2.22
CA HIS A 138 13.43 8.34 2.31
C HIS A 138 13.79 7.31 3.38
N SER A 139 13.16 7.38 4.56
CA SER A 139 13.43 6.41 5.63
C SER A 139 13.06 4.97 5.25
N LEU A 140 12.16 4.75 4.29
CA LEU A 140 11.83 3.39 3.83
C LEU A 140 13.01 2.70 3.17
N ILE A 141 13.86 3.43 2.45
CA ILE A 141 15.01 2.86 1.73
C ILE A 141 15.97 2.17 2.71
N HIS A 142 16.03 2.63 3.96
CA HIS A 142 16.90 2.09 5.00
C HIS A 142 16.32 0.87 5.74
N LEU A 143 15.12 0.39 5.36
CA LEU A 143 14.54 -0.82 5.96
C LEU A 143 15.30 -2.10 5.61
N SER A 144 16.04 -2.07 4.51
CA SER A 144 16.86 -3.17 3.99
C SER A 144 18.36 -2.93 4.23
N ASP A 145 18.72 -2.06 5.16
CA ASP A 145 20.11 -1.83 5.59
C ASP A 145 20.47 -2.67 6.81
#